data_AF-A0A1B7MR51-F1
#
_entry.id   AF-A0A1B7MR51-F1
#
_cell.length_a   1.000
_cell.length_b   1.000
_cell.length_c   1.000
_cell.angle_alpha   90.00
_cell.angle_beta   90.00
_cell.angle_gamma   90.00
#
_symmetry.space_group_name_H-M   'P 1'
#
loop_
_entity.id
_entity.type
_entity.pdbx_description
1 polymer ?
#
loop_
_entity_poly.entity_id
_entity_poly.type
_entity_poly.pdbx_seq_one_letter_code
_entity_poly.pdbx_strand_id
1 'polypeptide(L)'
;MLHLLPTEIAIEIASYLPLQSLHQASLVSKKWHGLIADNEQTIYHNAAILHRFLPHVDLEAEPSSQISDRKRDWKQLCRRRLEIVLEILSTSKTRMEG
;
A
#
# COMPACT_ATOMS: atom_id res chain seq x y z
N MET A 1 18.78 8.05 -8.67
CA MET A 1 18.82 7.11 -7.53
C MET A 1 18.09 5.80 -7.83
N LEU A 2 16.76 5.74 -8.01
CA LEU A 2 16.09 4.45 -8.29
C LEU A 2 16.60 3.69 -9.53
N HIS A 3 17.02 4.39 -10.57
CA HIS A 3 17.54 3.77 -11.80
C HIS A 3 18.92 3.12 -11.65
N LEU A 4 19.55 3.27 -10.49
CA LEU A 4 20.81 2.61 -10.15
C LEU A 4 20.58 1.36 -9.29
N LEU A 5 19.35 1.13 -8.86
CA LEU A 5 18.95 -0.01 -8.04
C LEU A 5 18.33 -1.08 -8.94
N PRO A 6 18.52 -2.36 -8.62
CA PRO A 6 17.71 -3.44 -9.17
C PRO A 6 16.22 -3.17 -8.89
N THR A 7 15.36 -3.59 -9.80
CA THR A 7 13.91 -3.34 -9.75
C THR A 7 13.29 -3.90 -8.46
N GLU A 8 13.77 -5.06 -8.01
CA GLU A 8 13.31 -5.75 -6.81
C GLU A 8 13.55 -4.90 -5.56
N ILE A 9 14.76 -4.34 -5.43
CA ILE A 9 15.13 -3.47 -4.30
C ILE A 9 14.28 -2.18 -4.32
N ALA A 10 14.03 -1.65 -5.51
CA ALA A 10 13.20 -0.47 -5.68
C ALA A 10 11.73 -0.73 -5.28
N ILE A 11 11.17 -1.90 -5.62
CA ILE A 11 9.82 -2.34 -5.20
C ILE A 11 9.77 -2.52 -3.68
N GLU A 12 10.80 -3.11 -3.08
CA GLU A 12 10.87 -3.31 -1.65
C GLU A 12 10.91 -1.97 -0.91
N ILE A 13 11.77 -1.03 -1.33
CA ILE A 13 11.79 0.34 -0.79
C ILE A 13 10.42 1.01 -0.96
N ALA A 14 9.79 0.89 -2.13
CA ALA A 14 8.45 1.41 -2.40
C ALA A 14 7.41 0.86 -1.41
N SER A 15 7.52 -0.40 -1.02
CA SER A 15 6.59 -1.06 -0.11
C SER A 15 6.66 -0.54 1.33
N TYR A 16 7.79 0.05 1.74
CA TYR A 16 7.95 0.68 3.05
C TYR A 16 7.46 2.13 3.12
N LEU A 17 7.17 2.75 1.97
CA LEU A 17 6.70 4.13 1.92
C LEU A 17 5.21 4.22 2.29
N PRO A 18 4.81 5.23 3.08
CA PRO A 18 3.39 5.53 3.26
C PRO A 18 2.70 5.73 1.91
N LEU A 19 1.43 5.35 1.80
CA LEU A 19 0.66 5.44 0.55
C LEU A 19 0.65 6.86 -0.05
N GLN A 20 0.59 7.87 0.82
CA GLN A 20 0.67 9.27 0.41
C GLN A 20 2.01 9.59 -0.23
N SER A 21 3.12 9.09 0.35
CA SER A 21 4.46 9.27 -0.20
C SER A 21 4.63 8.55 -1.54
N LEU A 22 4.04 7.35 -1.70
CA LEU A 22 3.99 6.65 -3.00
C LEU A 22 3.26 7.47 -4.06
N HIS A 23 2.11 8.05 -3.70
CA HIS A 23 1.36 8.90 -4.61
C HIS A 23 2.18 10.14 -5.01
N GLN A 24 2.74 10.86 -4.05
CA GLN A 24 3.58 12.03 -4.32
C GLN A 24 4.81 11.67 -5.17
N ALA A 25 5.49 10.55 -4.88
CA ALA A 25 6.60 10.05 -5.67
C ALA A 25 6.22 9.81 -7.14
N SER A 26 5.03 9.27 -7.38
CA SER A 26 4.50 9.04 -8.73
C SER A 26 4.20 10.33 -9.50
N LEU A 27 3.91 11.44 -8.80
CA LEU A 27 3.64 12.74 -9.43
C LEU A 27 4.92 13.51 -9.77
N VAL A 28 5.97 13.37 -8.95
CA VAL A 28 7.22 14.12 -9.12
C VAL A 28 8.24 13.44 -10.04
N SER A 29 8.05 12.15 -10.38
CA SER A 29 9.01 11.41 -11.20
C SER A 29 8.38 10.37 -12.10
N LYS A 30 8.63 10.48 -13.41
CA LYS A 30 8.18 9.51 -14.42
C LYS A 30 8.72 8.10 -14.17
N LYS A 31 9.93 7.97 -13.60
CA LYS A 31 10.53 6.66 -13.28
C LYS A 31 9.82 6.01 -12.09
N TRP A 32 9.50 6.78 -11.05
CA TRP A 32 8.67 6.29 -9.95
C TRP A 32 7.27 5.92 -10.44
N HIS A 33 6.68 6.75 -11.30
CA HIS A 33 5.38 6.48 -11.89
C HIS A 33 5.37 5.14 -12.65
N GLY A 34 6.33 4.92 -13.54
CA GLY A 34 6.45 3.65 -14.29
C GLY A 34 6.65 2.46 -13.36
N LEU A 35 7.60 2.55 -12.42
CA LEU A 35 7.86 1.48 -11.46
C LEU A 35 6.62 1.11 -10.63
N ILE A 36 5.88 2.12 -10.16
CA ILE A 36 4.66 1.91 -9.36
C ILE A 36 3.54 1.35 -10.24
N ALA A 37 3.36 1.85 -11.47
CA ALA A 37 2.32 1.37 -12.37
C ALA A 37 2.55 -0.08 -12.81
N ASP A 38 3.80 -0.44 -13.13
CA ASP A 38 4.17 -1.78 -13.61
C ASP A 38 4.11 -2.82 -12.50
N ASN A 39 4.30 -2.41 -11.23
CA ASN A 39 4.37 -3.30 -10.07
C ASN A 39 3.31 -2.98 -9.01
N GLU A 40 2.20 -2.37 -9.43
CA GLU A 40 1.18 -1.82 -8.53
C GLU A 40 0.69 -2.90 -7.54
N GLN A 41 0.36 -4.09 -8.04
CA GLN A 41 -0.14 -5.16 -7.19
C GLN A 41 0.84 -5.56 -6.10
N THR A 42 2.11 -5.77 -6.47
CA THR A 42 3.16 -6.21 -5.54
C THR A 42 3.44 -5.15 -4.49
N ILE A 43 3.59 -3.89 -4.91
CA ILE A 43 3.88 -2.77 -4.00
C ILE A 43 2.74 -2.60 -2.99
N TYR A 44 1.49 -2.54 -3.46
CA TYR A 44 0.34 -2.32 -2.57
C TYR A 44 0.02 -3.55 -1.72
N HIS A 45 0.26 -4.77 -2.20
CA HIS A 45 0.16 -6.00 -1.40
C HIS A 45 1.17 -5.99 -0.25
N ASN A 46 2.44 -5.74 -0.56
CA ASN A 46 3.51 -5.71 0.45
C ASN A 46 3.29 -4.57 1.45
N ALA A 47 2.86 -3.40 0.98
CA ALA A 47 2.47 -2.30 1.85
C ALA A 47 1.29 -2.69 2.76
N ALA A 48 0.28 -3.41 2.25
CA ALA A 48 -0.84 -3.88 3.06
C ALA A 48 -0.42 -4.84 4.18
N ILE A 49 0.54 -5.74 3.90
CA ILE A 49 1.13 -6.64 4.90
C ILE A 49 1.93 -5.83 5.93
N LEU A 50 2.86 -4.99 5.48
CA LEU A 50 3.75 -4.21 6.37
C LEU A 50 2.96 -3.27 7.29
N HIS A 51 1.93 -2.60 6.76
CA HIS A 51 1.07 -1.71 7.52
C HIS A 51 -0.07 -2.43 8.28
N ARG A 52 -0.08 -3.77 8.26
CA ARG A 52 -1.08 -4.62 8.94
C ARG A 52 -2.52 -4.26 8.60
N PHE A 53 -2.77 -3.90 7.35
CA PHE A 53 -4.11 -3.62 6.84
C PHE A 53 -4.92 -4.91 6.62
N LEU A 54 -4.25 -6.05 6.56
CA LEU A 54 -4.86 -7.38 6.51
C LEU A 54 -5.18 -7.89 7.92
N PRO A 55 -6.40 -8.41 8.16
CA PRO A 55 -6.68 -9.18 9.37
C PRO A 55 -5.86 -10.49 9.35
N HIS A 56 -5.44 -10.97 10.51
CA HIS A 56 -4.55 -12.14 10.65
C HIS A 56 -5.05 -13.42 9.95
N VAL A 57 -6.36 -13.52 9.70
CA VAL A 57 -7.02 -14.63 9.00
C VAL A 57 -6.75 -14.62 7.49
N ASP A 58 -6.51 -13.45 6.88
CA ASP A 58 -6.23 -13.34 5.44
C ASP A 58 -4.76 -13.65 5.09
N LEU A 59 -3.85 -13.69 6.08
CA LEU A 59 -2.43 -14.03 5.89
C LEU A 59 -2.21 -15.55 5.79
N GLU A 60 -3.05 -16.34 6.47
CA GLU A 60 -3.01 -17.81 6.52
C GLU A 60 -3.86 -18.46 5.41
N ALA A 61 -4.52 -17.64 4.57
CA ALA A 61 -5.25 -18.14 3.41
C ALA A 61 -4.24 -18.61 2.35
N GLU A 62 -3.85 -19.87 2.47
CA GLU A 62 -3.07 -20.62 1.48
C GLU A 62 -3.51 -20.27 0.04
N PRO A 63 -2.56 -20.15 -0.91
CA PRO A 63 -2.84 -19.84 -2.31
C PRO A 63 -3.66 -20.92 -3.06
N SER A 64 -4.07 -21.98 -2.36
CA SER A 64 -4.72 -23.17 -2.89
C SER A 64 -6.25 -23.14 -2.88
N SER A 65 -6.89 -22.12 -2.29
CA SER A 65 -8.34 -22.00 -2.37
C SER A 65 -8.76 -21.24 -3.63
N GLN A 66 -9.60 -21.87 -4.43
CA GLN A 66 -10.24 -21.40 -5.66
C GLN A 66 -11.14 -20.16 -5.44
N ILE A 67 -10.62 -19.10 -4.83
CA ILE A 67 -11.14 -17.73 -5.00
C ILE A 67 -10.54 -17.21 -6.29
N SER A 68 -11.07 -17.77 -7.37
CA SER A 68 -10.85 -17.32 -8.74
C SER A 68 -10.96 -15.79 -8.83
N ASP A 69 -9.92 -15.20 -9.42
CA ASP A 69 -10.03 -14.06 -10.33
C ASP A 69 -10.58 -12.73 -9.78
N ARG A 70 -10.82 -12.60 -8.47
CA ARG A 70 -10.88 -11.28 -7.87
C ARG A 70 -9.46 -10.82 -7.66
N LYS A 71 -8.90 -10.19 -8.70
CA LYS A 71 -7.72 -9.34 -8.63
C LYS A 71 -7.93 -8.38 -7.44
N ARG A 72 -7.47 -8.78 -6.26
CA ARG A 72 -7.75 -8.08 -5.00
C ARG A 72 -7.14 -6.70 -5.20
N ASP A 73 -7.97 -5.66 -5.24
CA ASP A 73 -7.53 -4.29 -5.49
C ASP A 73 -6.85 -3.78 -4.21
N TRP A 74 -5.60 -4.21 -4.03
CA TRP A 74 -4.77 -3.89 -2.87
C TRP A 74 -4.66 -2.38 -2.67
N LYS A 75 -4.65 -1.62 -3.77
CA LYS A 75 -4.65 -0.16 -3.75
C LYS A 75 -5.93 0.40 -3.14
N GLN A 76 -7.10 -0.10 -3.53
CA GLN A 76 -8.37 0.29 -2.88
C GLN A 76 -8.42 -0.11 -1.41
N LEU A 77 -7.93 -1.30 -1.04
CA LEU A 77 -7.89 -1.76 0.35
C LEU A 77 -7.02 -0.83 1.19
N CYS A 78 -5.81 -0.57 0.73
CA CYS A 78 -4.86 0.37 1.33
C CYS A 78 -5.47 1.77 1.48
N ARG A 79 -6.16 2.28 0.44
CA ARG A 79 -6.81 3.59 0.49
C ARG A 79 -7.91 3.65 1.55
N ARG A 80 -8.85 2.71 1.54
CA ARG A 80 -9.97 2.66 2.51
C ARG A 80 -9.46 2.55 3.94
N ARG A 81 -8.40 1.76 4.17
CA ARG A 81 -7.84 1.59 5.51
C ARG A 81 -7.17 2.87 6.01
N LEU A 82 -6.50 3.60 5.13
CA LEU A 82 -5.92 4.90 5.46
C LEU A 82 -6.99 5.94 5.80
N GLU A 83 -8.07 6.02 5.00
CA GLU A 83 -9.20 6.93 5.24
C GLU A 83 -9.80 6.73 6.65
N ILE A 84 -10.05 5.48 7.05
CA ILE A 84 -10.56 5.13 8.39
C ILE A 84 -9.61 5.59 9.50
N VAL A 85 -8.30 5.33 9.35
CA VAL A 85 -7.30 5.72 10.36
C VAL A 85 -7.24 7.25 10.51
N LEU A 86 -7.30 7.99 9.40
CA LEU A 86 -7.29 9.46 9.42
C LEU A 86 -8.55 10.03 10.08
N GLU A 87 -9.73 9.46 9.82
CA GLU A 87 -10.98 9.87 10.47
C GLU A 87 -10.95 9.61 11.99
N ILE A 88 -10.47 8.44 12.44
CA ILE A 88 -10.33 8.12 13.86
C ILE A 88 -9.35 9.09 14.55
N LEU A 89 -8.25 9.45 13.88
CA LEU A 89 -7.30 10.42 14.43
C LEU A 89 -7.89 11.83 14.51
N SER A 90 -8.67 12.26 13.50
CA SER A 90 -9.38 13.55 13.51
C SER A 90 -10.42 13.65 14.61
N THR A 91 -11.23 12.60 14.79
CA THR A 91 -12.25 12.53 15.85
C THR A 91 -11.65 12.41 17.25
N SER A 92 -10.52 11.72 17.40
CA SER A 92 -9.76 11.67 18.67
C SER A 92 -9.18 13.04 19.03
N LYS A 93 -8.61 13.74 18.06
CA LYS A 93 -8.03 15.08 18.26
C LYS A 93 -9.07 16.11 18.71
N THR A 94 -10.24 16.13 18.06
CA THR A 94 -11.34 17.04 18.42
C THR A 94 -11.91 16.76 19.82
N ARG A 95 -11.85 15.52 20.31
CA ARG A 95 -12.30 15.14 21.65
C ARG A 95 -11.33 15.50 22.78
N MET A 96 -10.05 15.74 22.48
CA MET A 96 -9.06 16.19 23.48
C MET A 96 -8.94 17.73 23.55
N GLU A 97 -9.50 18.46 22.58
CA GLU A 97 -9.46 19.92 22.51
C GLU A 97 -10.76 20.60 23.04
N GLY A 98 -11.75 19.83 23.52
CA GLY A 98 -12.99 20.33 24.12
C GLY A 98 -13.20 19.82 25.53
#